data_AF-A0A8S0PTY3-F1
#
_entry.id   AF-A0A8S0PTY3-F1
#
_cell.length_a   1.000
_cell.length_b   1.000
_cell.length_c   1.000
_cell.angle_alpha   90.00
_cell.angle_beta   90.00
_cell.angle_gamma   90.00
#
_symmetry.space_group_name_H-M   'P 1'
#
loop_
_entity.id
_entity.type
_entity.pdbx_description
1 polymer ?
#
loop_
_entity_poly.entity_id
_entity_poly.type
_entity_poly.pdbx_seq_one_letter_code
_entity_poly.pdbx_strand_id
1 'polypeptide(L)'
;MAGKEETSISKPKMEEESSVCWRKQVDDNLKRLHSLLFGTDLALEKGDFSSAQVQALGLIGFLDSRSHSQVDEAFIRPIRREAVAKLDTARRSLVPNSDRYLL
;
A
#
# COMPACT_ATOMS: atom_id res chain seq x y z
N MET A 1 -24.64 38.34 48.44
CA MET A 1 -23.44 37.49 48.55
C MET A 1 -23.87 36.10 49.01
N ALA A 2 -23.76 35.10 48.13
CA ALA A 2 -23.55 33.69 48.46
C ALA A 2 -23.55 32.94 47.12
N GLY A 3 -22.36 32.78 46.54
CA GLY A 3 -22.15 31.85 45.45
C GLY A 3 -22.20 30.42 45.95
N LYS A 4 -22.65 29.52 45.08
CA LYS A 4 -22.32 28.08 45.02
C LYS A 4 -22.41 27.71 43.55
N GLU A 5 -21.30 27.77 42.83
CA GLU A 5 -20.33 26.67 42.63
C GLU A 5 -20.94 25.47 41.90
N GLU A 6 -20.27 25.19 40.79
CA GLU A 6 -20.60 24.27 39.73
C GLU A 6 -20.49 22.81 40.19
N THR A 7 -21.23 21.93 39.52
CA THR A 7 -20.78 20.54 39.37
C THR A 7 -21.12 20.08 37.97
N SER A 8 -20.30 20.55 37.04
CA SER A 8 -20.19 19.98 35.69
C SER A 8 -19.60 18.58 35.86
N ILE A 9 -20.46 17.56 35.88
CA ILE A 9 -20.05 16.15 35.90
C ILE A 9 -19.38 15.87 34.55
N SER A 10 -18.06 16.00 34.54
CA SER A 10 -17.17 15.55 33.48
C SER A 10 -17.33 14.05 33.33
N LYS A 11 -18.16 13.60 32.38
CA LYS A 11 -18.16 12.20 31.96
C LYS A 11 -16.75 11.87 31.47
N PRO A 12 -16.14 10.76 31.91
CA PRO A 12 -14.87 10.32 31.34
C PRO A 12 -15.13 10.06 29.87
N LYS A 13 -14.41 10.79 29.02
CA LYS A 13 -14.28 10.52 27.60
C LYS A 13 -13.52 9.20 27.51
N MET A 14 -14.26 8.09 27.62
CA MET A 14 -13.76 6.78 27.23
C MET A 14 -13.24 6.96 25.82
N GLU A 15 -11.92 6.85 25.68
CA GLU A 15 -11.27 6.62 24.41
C GLU A 15 -11.95 5.37 23.85
N GLU A 16 -12.90 5.64 22.96
CA GLU A 16 -13.47 4.66 22.08
C GLU A 16 -12.24 4.15 21.31
N GLU A 17 -11.70 3.01 21.75
CA GLU A 17 -10.91 2.13 20.91
C GLU A 17 -11.74 1.97 19.64
N SER A 18 -11.47 2.84 18.68
CA SER A 18 -12.32 3.01 17.52
C SER A 18 -12.24 1.69 16.80
N SER A 19 -13.28 0.87 16.97
CA SER A 19 -13.40 -0.40 16.27
C SER A 19 -13.12 -0.08 14.80
N VAL A 20 -11.98 -0.55 14.30
CA VAL A 20 -11.55 -0.23 12.95
C VAL A 20 -12.65 -0.79 12.06
N CYS A 21 -13.48 0.10 11.50
CA CYS A 21 -14.58 -0.30 10.66
C CYS A 21 -13.97 -1.01 9.47
N TRP A 22 -14.10 -2.35 9.42
CA TRP A 22 -13.45 -3.20 8.43
C TRP A 22 -13.72 -2.70 7.00
N ARG A 23 -14.87 -2.08 6.77
CA ARG A 23 -15.22 -1.43 5.49
C ARG A 23 -14.26 -0.31 5.12
N LYS A 24 -13.93 0.57 6.07
CA LYS A 24 -12.94 1.65 5.85
C LYS A 24 -11.57 1.07 5.57
N GLN A 25 -11.16 0.06 6.36
CA GLN A 25 -9.87 -0.59 6.15
C GLN A 25 -9.75 -1.24 4.76
N VAL A 26 -10.82 -1.89 4.30
CA VAL A 26 -10.88 -2.48 2.95
C VAL A 26 -10.84 -1.39 1.89
N ASP A 27 -11.58 -0.30 2.06
CA ASP A 27 -11.58 0.84 1.11
C ASP A 27 -10.19 1.51 1.02
N ASP A 28 -9.53 1.74 2.15
CA ASP A 28 -8.18 2.30 2.19
C ASP A 28 -7.15 1.35 1.54
N ASN A 29 -7.28 0.05 1.79
CA ASN A 29 -6.46 -0.96 1.13
C ASN A 29 -6.68 -0.98 -0.39
N LEU A 30 -7.92 -0.87 -0.84
CA LEU A 30 -8.26 -0.85 -2.26
C LEU A 30 -7.70 0.40 -2.95
N LYS A 31 -7.87 1.57 -2.32
CA LYS A 31 -7.27 2.83 -2.80
C LYS A 31 -5.76 2.72 -2.90
N ARG A 32 -5.11 2.19 -1.87
CA ARG A 32 -3.66 1.99 -1.86
C ARG A 32 -3.20 1.02 -2.93
N LEU A 33 -3.92 -0.08 -3.13
CA LEU A 33 -3.66 -1.05 -4.19
C LEU A 33 -3.72 -0.37 -5.57
N HIS A 34 -4.79 0.39 -5.83
CA HIS A 34 -4.96 1.12 -7.10
C HIS A 34 -3.87 2.18 -7.30
N SER A 35 -3.54 2.96 -6.26
CA SER A 35 -2.46 3.94 -6.33
C SER A 35 -1.12 3.31 -6.69
N LEU A 36 -0.80 2.15 -6.12
CA LEU A 36 0.44 1.44 -6.42
C LEU A 36 0.44 0.83 -7.83
N LEU A 37 -0.67 0.22 -8.23
CA LEU A 37 -0.80 -0.43 -9.53
C LEU A 37 -0.72 0.59 -10.68
N PHE A 38 -1.59 1.60 -10.65
CA PHE A 38 -1.61 2.65 -11.68
C PHE A 38 -0.41 3.59 -11.59
N GLY A 39 0.14 3.80 -10.39
CA GLY A 39 1.38 4.53 -10.22
C GLY A 39 2.52 3.86 -10.99
N THR A 40 2.68 2.55 -10.78
CA THR A 40 3.73 1.76 -11.45
C THR A 40 3.61 1.85 -12.97
N ASP A 41 2.38 1.71 -13.49
CA ASP A 41 2.11 1.82 -14.93
C ASP A 41 2.44 3.21 -15.47
N LEU A 42 1.95 4.25 -14.80
CA LEU A 42 2.20 5.64 -15.19
C LEU A 42 3.70 5.97 -15.16
N ALA A 43 4.45 5.46 -14.19
CA ALA A 43 5.89 5.67 -14.09
C ALA A 43 6.65 4.96 -15.22
N LEU A 44 6.24 3.73 -15.57
CA LEU A 44 6.79 3.01 -16.72
C LEU A 44 6.50 3.73 -18.04
N GLU A 45 5.28 4.21 -18.24
CA GLU A 45 4.89 4.97 -19.43
C GLU A 45 5.69 6.27 -19.58
N LYS A 46 6.01 6.92 -18.47
CA LYS A 46 6.82 8.15 -18.45
C LYS A 46 8.33 7.89 -18.57
N GLY A 47 8.77 6.64 -18.51
CA GLY A 47 10.19 6.27 -18.47
C GLY A 47 10.88 6.61 -17.13
N ASP A 48 10.11 6.92 -16.08
CA ASP A 48 10.64 7.07 -14.73
C ASP A 48 10.78 5.69 -14.08
N PHE A 49 11.82 4.98 -14.50
CA PHE A 49 12.08 3.61 -14.06
C PHE A 49 12.43 3.52 -12.57
N SER A 50 12.99 4.58 -11.98
CA SER A 50 13.28 4.64 -10.54
C SER A 50 11.98 4.64 -9.73
N SER A 51 11.04 5.52 -10.07
CA SER A 51 9.72 5.55 -9.43
C SER A 51 8.94 4.27 -9.68
N ALA A 52 8.97 3.73 -10.90
CA ALA A 52 8.34 2.46 -11.24
C ALA A 52 8.89 1.30 -10.39
N GLN A 53 10.22 1.24 -10.20
CA GLN A 53 10.85 0.22 -9.35
C GLN A 53 10.36 0.30 -7.91
N VAL A 54 10.36 1.50 -7.32
CA VAL A 54 9.94 1.72 -5.93
C VAL A 54 8.47 1.38 -5.74
N GLN A 55 7.60 1.78 -6.67
CA GLN A 55 6.17 1.50 -6.61
C GLN A 55 5.85 0.02 -6.82
N ALA A 56 6.55 -0.66 -7.74
CA ALA A 56 6.41 -2.09 -7.94
C ALA A 56 6.85 -2.90 -6.71
N LEU A 57 7.96 -2.53 -6.06
CA LEU A 57 8.39 -3.12 -4.79
C LEU A 57 7.35 -2.88 -3.68
N GLY A 58 6.82 -1.66 -3.61
CA GLY A 58 5.76 -1.30 -2.67
C GLY A 58 4.47 -2.11 -2.89
N LEU A 59 4.10 -2.35 -4.15
CA LEU A 59 2.97 -3.20 -4.52
C LEU A 59 3.16 -4.64 -4.06
N ILE A 60 4.33 -5.24 -4.34
CA ILE A 60 4.65 -6.61 -3.92
C ILE A 60 4.60 -6.71 -2.40
N GLY A 61 5.27 -5.79 -1.68
CA GLY A 61 5.27 -5.78 -0.22
C GLY A 61 3.87 -5.59 0.37
N PHE A 62 3.04 -4.75 -0.26
CA PHE A 62 1.65 -4.58 0.15
C PHE A 62 0.84 -5.87 -0.01
N LEU A 63 0.94 -6.55 -1.15
CA LEU A 63 0.25 -7.81 -1.42
C LEU A 63 0.70 -8.93 -0.47
N ASP A 64 2.01 -9.06 -0.26
CA ASP A 64 2.59 -10.07 0.63
C ASP A 64 2.17 -9.80 2.09
N SER A 65 2.04 -8.53 2.52
CA SER A 65 1.61 -8.18 3.89
C SER A 65 0.13 -8.46 4.18
N ARG A 66 -0.70 -8.62 3.14
CA ARG A 66 -2.15 -8.83 3.25
C ARG A 66 -2.58 -10.27 2.95
N SER A 67 -1.62 -11.14 2.60
CA SER A 67 -1.88 -12.53 2.27
C SER A 67 -1.54 -13.40 3.47
N HIS A 68 -2.57 -13.95 4.12
CA HIS A 68 -2.41 -14.74 5.34
C HIS A 68 -2.82 -16.21 5.15
N SER A 69 -3.42 -16.54 4.01
CA SER A 69 -3.80 -17.91 3.65
C SER A 69 -3.35 -18.27 2.23
N GLN A 70 -3.25 -19.57 1.94
CA GLN A 70 -3.00 -20.05 0.57
C GLN A 70 -4.08 -19.62 -0.42
N VAL A 71 -5.30 -19.38 0.07
CA VAL A 71 -6.41 -18.89 -0.76
C VAL A 71 -6.15 -17.44 -1.16
N ASP A 72 -5.78 -16.58 -0.21
CA ASP A 72 -5.41 -15.19 -0.48
C ASP A 72 -4.25 -15.12 -1.47
N GLU A 73 -3.21 -15.92 -1.24
CA GLU A 73 -2.06 -16.06 -2.14
C GLU A 73 -2.49 -16.42 -3.57
N ALA A 74 -3.40 -17.39 -3.73
CA ALA A 74 -3.91 -17.79 -5.04
C ALA A 74 -4.65 -16.65 -5.75
N PHE A 75 -5.40 -15.83 -5.02
CA PHE A 75 -6.11 -14.67 -5.57
C PHE A 75 -5.17 -13.52 -5.96
N ILE A 76 -4.15 -13.24 -5.15
CA ILE A 76 -3.21 -12.13 -5.42
C ILE A 76 -2.12 -12.51 -6.43
N ARG A 77 -1.86 -13.80 -6.63
CA ARG A 77 -0.76 -14.31 -7.47
C ARG A 77 -0.68 -13.70 -8.87
N PRO A 78 -1.79 -13.49 -9.61
CA PRO A 78 -1.73 -12.87 -10.94
C PRO A 78 -1.19 -11.43 -10.85
N ILE A 79 -1.72 -10.63 -9.93
CA ILE A 79 -1.31 -9.23 -9.72
C ILE A 79 0.14 -9.17 -9.26
N ARG A 80 0.54 -10.08 -8.35
CA ARG A 80 1.92 -10.17 -7.86
C ARG A 80 2.89 -10.52 -8.97
N ARG A 81 2.56 -11.47 -9.85
CA ARG A 81 3.38 -11.83 -11.01
C ARG A 81 3.56 -10.66 -11.96
N GLU A 82 2.49 -9.92 -12.23
CA GLU A 82 2.55 -8.73 -13.06
C GLU A 82 3.43 -7.64 -12.43
N ALA A 83 3.30 -7.41 -11.12
CA ALA A 83 4.15 -6.47 -10.38
C ALA A 83 5.64 -6.83 -10.47
N VAL A 84 5.97 -8.13 -10.36
CA VAL A 84 7.35 -8.62 -10.55
C VAL A 84 7.84 -8.39 -11.98
N ALA A 85 7.02 -8.65 -12.99
CA ALA A 85 7.40 -8.40 -14.39
C ALA A 85 7.66 -6.90 -14.66
N LYS A 86 6.84 -6.01 -14.08
CA LYS A 86 7.03 -4.55 -14.12
C LYS A 86 8.31 -4.12 -13.39
N LEU A 87 8.57 -4.71 -12.23
CA LEU A 87 9.80 -4.50 -11.47
C LEU A 87 11.04 -4.89 -12.28
N ASP A 88 11.04 -6.07 -12.90
CA ASP A 88 12.16 -6.55 -13.71
C ASP A 88 12.38 -5.68 -14.95
N THR A 89 11.30 -5.13 -15.51
CA THR A 89 11.38 -4.17 -16.63
C THR A 89 12.02 -2.87 -16.16
N ALA A 90 11.55 -2.28 -15.06
CA ALA A 90 12.13 -1.07 -14.49
C ALA A 90 13.60 -1.26 -14.12
N ARG A 91 13.94 -2.37 -13.45
CA ARG A 91 15.31 -2.71 -13.04
C ARG A 91 16.23 -2.82 -14.27
N ARG A 92 15.83 -3.57 -15.30
CA ARG A 92 16.64 -3.72 -16.52
C ARG A 92 16.84 -2.38 -17.23
N SER A 93 15.84 -1.51 -17.23
CA SER A 93 15.96 -0.16 -17.81
C SER A 93 16.94 0.74 -17.06
N LEU A 94 17.04 0.60 -15.73
CA LEU A 94 17.98 1.35 -14.89
C LEU A 94 19.42 0.85 -14.98
N VAL A 95 19.61 -0.43 -15.28
CA VAL A 95 20.95 -1.03 -15.44
C VAL A 95 21.58 -0.52 -16.75
N PRO A 96 22.84 -0.02 -16.72
CA PRO A 96 23.58 0.35 -17.93
C PRO A 96 23.63 -0.80 -18.93
N ASN A 97 23.56 -0.51 -20.23
CA ASN A 97 23.52 -1.55 -21.29
C ASN A 97 24.67 -2.57 -21.22
N SER A 98 25.83 -2.20 -20.67
CA SER A 98 26.98 -3.11 -20.45
C SER A 98 26.67 -4.25 -19.49
N ASP A 99 25.80 -4.01 -18.50
CA ASP A 99 25.56 -4.93 -17.38
C ASP A 99 24.31 -5.77 -17.60
N ARG A 100 23.54 -5.50 -18.67
CA ARG A 100 22.27 -6.18 -18.99
C ARG A 100 22.42 -7.63 -19.48
N TYR A 101 23.60 -8.01 -19.96
CA TYR A 101 23.88 -9.36 -20.50
C TYR A 101 24.53 -10.31 -19.49
N LEU A 102 24.75 -9.85 -18.25
CA LEU A 102 25.47 -10.60 -17.20
C LEU A 102 24.56 -11.12 -16.06
N LEU A 103 23.25 -10.89 -16.12
CA LEU A 103 22.24 -11.31 -15.13
C LEU A 103 21.16 -12.18 -15.77
#